data_AF-A0A0W1DTH0-F1
#
_entry.id   AF-A0A0W1DTH0-F1
#
_cell.length_a   1.000
_cell.length_b   1.000
_cell.length_c   1.000
_cell.angle_alpha   90.00
_cell.angle_beta   90.00
_cell.angle_gamma   90.00
#
_symmetry.space_group_name_H-M   'P 1'
#
loop_
_entity.id
_entity.type
_entity.pdbx_description
1 polymer ?
#
loop_
_entity_poly.entity_id
_entity_poly.type
_entity_poly.pdbx_seq_one_letter_code
_entity_poly.pdbx_strand_id
1 'polypeptide(L)' 'MDQIRDSIYYEQLARVARLKANASDDPFLARRLREAAVKHEQKARKLKRAEQAAADRPQ' A
#
# COMPACT_ATOMS: atom_id res chain seq x y z
N MET A 1 -19.62 -1.69 8.10
CA MET A 1 -18.50 -0.88 7.58
C MET A 1 -17.54 -1.84 6.92
N ASP A 2 -17.68 -1.99 5.59
CA ASP A 2 -16.76 -2.82 4.80
C ASP A 2 -15.33 -2.44 5.13
N GLN A 3 -14.48 -3.45 5.35
CA GLN A 3 -13.09 -3.22 5.68
C GLN A 3 -12.45 -2.51 4.48
N ILE A 4 -12.25 -1.19 4.59
CA ILE A 4 -11.48 -0.35 3.67
C ILE A 4 -9.99 -0.73 3.80
N ARG A 5 -9.69 -2.01 3.56
CA ARG A 5 -8.37 -2.65 3.66
C ARG A 5 -8.18 -3.55 2.43
N ASP A 6 -8.76 -3.16 1.31
CA ASP A 6 -8.55 -3.78 0.01
C ASP A 6 -7.18 -3.39 -0.55
N SER A 7 -6.81 -4.02 -1.67
CA SER A 7 -5.56 -3.72 -2.35
C SER A 7 -5.41 -2.23 -2.70
N ILE A 8 -6.50 -1.58 -3.13
CA ILE A 8 -6.53 -0.17 -3.58
C ILE A 8 -6.18 0.78 -2.43
N TYR A 9 -6.73 0.56 -1.23
CA TYR A 9 -6.41 1.38 -0.06
C TYR A 9 -4.90 1.42 0.22
N TYR A 10 -4.25 0.26 0.17
CA TYR A 10 -2.80 0.17 0.41
C TYR A 10 -1.98 0.74 -0.76
N GLU A 11 -2.46 0.68 -2.00
CA GLU A 11 -1.82 1.37 -3.12
C GLU A 11 -1.84 2.90 -2.94
N GLN A 12 -2.96 3.46 -2.48
CA GLN A 12 -3.08 4.89 -2.18
C GLN A 12 -2.14 5.31 -1.05
N LEU A 13 -2.07 4.53 0.04
CA LEU A 13 -1.13 4.79 1.14
C LEU A 13 0.32 4.78 0.66
N ALA A 14 0.70 3.81 -0.19
CA ALA A 14 2.04 3.76 -0.77
C ALA A 14 2.35 5.02 -1.60
N ARG A 15 1.40 5.46 -2.43
CA ARG A 15 1.54 6.68 -3.24
C ARG A 15 1.72 7.92 -2.38
N VAL A 16 0.86 8.12 -1.38
CA VAL A 16 0.93 9.27 -0.48
C VAL A 16 2.25 9.28 0.30
N ALA A 17 2.69 8.13 0.81
CA ALA A 17 3.96 8.02 1.51
C ALA A 17 5.16 8.41 0.63
N ARG A 18 5.16 8.04 -0.66
CA ARG A 18 6.20 8.50 -1.61
C ARG A 18 6.16 10.00 -1.86
N LEU A 19 4.98 10.56 -2.08
CA LEU A 19 4.82 12.01 -2.29
C LEU A 19 5.34 12.79 -1.08
N LYS A 20 4.98 12.36 0.13
CA LYS A 20 5.47 12.95 1.37
C LYS A 20 6.98 12.77 1.54
N ALA A 21 7.53 11.62 1.17
CA ALA A 21 8.97 11.40 1.24
C ALA A 21 9.76 12.32 0.30
N ASN A 22 9.22 12.58 -0.90
CA ASN A 22 9.85 13.45 -1.89
C ASN A 22 9.76 14.93 -1.52
N ALA A 23 8.71 15.32 -0.79
CA ALA A 23 8.50 16.68 -0.29
C ALA A 23 9.14 16.93 1.09
N SER A 24 9.84 15.94 1.66
CA SER A 24 10.42 16.05 3.01
C SER A 24 11.89 16.43 2.92
N ASP A 25 12.25 17.52 3.58
CA ASP A 25 13.65 17.99 3.70
C ASP A 25 14.43 17.25 4.80
N ASP A 26 13.75 16.54 5.70
CA ASP A 26 14.38 15.69 6.71
C ASP A 26 14.75 14.32 6.10
N PRO A 27 16.05 13.98 5.99
CA PRO A 27 16.49 12.72 5.38
C PRO A 27 16.01 11.47 6.14
N PHE A 28 15.86 11.55 7.47
CA PHE A 28 15.40 10.44 8.29
C PHE A 28 13.91 10.20 8.11
N LEU A 29 13.12 11.27 8.12
CA LEU A 29 11.68 11.20 7.85
C LEU A 29 11.42 10.71 6.41
N ALA A 30 12.14 11.24 5.43
CA ALA A 30 12.04 10.81 4.04
C ALA A 30 12.34 9.30 3.89
N ARG A 31 13.37 8.79 4.58
CA ARG A 31 13.68 7.36 4.61
C ARG A 31 12.53 6.55 5.22
N ARG A 32 12.00 6.94 6.37
CA ARG A 32 10.88 6.24 7.03
C ARG A 32 9.62 6.19 6.17
N LEU A 33 9.32 7.29 5.47
CA LEU A 33 8.20 7.36 4.55
C LEU A 33 8.40 6.44 3.33
N ARG A 34 9.62 6.34 2.78
CA ARG A 34 9.95 5.37 1.72
C ARG A 34 9.78 3.93 2.20
N GLU A 35 10.25 3.60 3.40
CA GLU A 35 10.07 2.27 4.01
C GLU A 35 8.57 1.94 4.20
N ALA A 36 7.78 2.91 4.68
CA ALA A 36 6.34 2.77 4.80
C ALA A 36 5.67 2.51 3.44
N ALA A 37 6.06 3.27 2.40
CA ALA A 37 5.55 3.08 1.05
C ALA A 37 5.76 1.64 0.56
N VAL A 38 6.97 1.10 0.71
CA VAL A 38 7.30 -0.28 0.32
C VAL A 38 6.43 -1.30 1.08
N LYS A 39 6.24 -1.12 2.39
CA LYS A 39 5.36 -2.00 3.18
C LYS A 39 3.92 -1.98 2.68
N HIS A 40 3.40 -0.82 2.34
CA HIS A 40 2.05 -0.68 1.79
C HIS A 40 1.93 -1.35 0.42
N GLU A 41 2.92 -1.21 -0.47
CA GLU A 41 2.91 -1.92 -1.76
C GLU A 41 2.93 -3.44 -1.61
N GLN A 42 3.77 -3.96 -0.71
CA GLN A 42 3.82 -5.39 -0.44
C GLN A 42 2.46 -5.90 0.05
N LYS A 43 1.80 -5.12 0.93
CA LYS A 43 0.46 -5.44 1.44
C LYS A 43 -0.59 -5.40 0.33
N ALA A 44 -0.60 -4.35 -0.50
CA ALA A 44 -1.48 -4.23 -1.65
C ALA A 44 -1.33 -5.44 -2.60
N ARG A 45 -0.10 -5.81 -2.95
CA ARG A 45 0.19 -6.98 -3.80
C ARG A 45 -0.26 -8.30 -3.18
N LYS A 46 -0.22 -8.42 -1.85
CA LYS A 46 -0.72 -9.62 -1.16
C LYS A 46 -2.25 -9.67 -1.21
N LEU A 47 -2.92 -8.54 -0.98
CA LEU A 47 -4.37 -8.45 -1.01
C LEU A 47 -4.92 -8.67 -2.42
N LYS A 48 -4.33 -8.04 -3.44
CA LYS A 48 -4.71 -8.22 -4.84
C LYS A 48 -4.64 -9.69 -5.28
N ARG A 49 -3.62 -10.42 -4.83
CA ARG A 49 -3.50 -11.87 -5.07
C ARG A 49 -4.59 -12.67 -4.36
N ALA A 50 -4.94 -12.29 -3.13
CA ALA A 50 -6.01 -12.95 -2.38
C ALA A 50 -7.40 -12.65 -2.98
N GLU A 51 -7.64 -11.41 -3.40
CA GLU A 51 -8.86 -10.96 -4.10
C GLU A 51 -9.03 -11.73 -5.42
N GLN A 52 -7.97 -11.85 -6.23
CA GLN A 52 -8.01 -12.64 -7.47
C GLN A 52 -8.27 -14.12 -7.20
N ALA A 53 -7.56 -14.72 -6.23
CA ALA A 53 -7.76 -16.13 -5.88
C ALA A 53 -9.17 -16.43 -5.33
N ALA A 54 -9.80 -15.45 -4.67
CA ALA A 54 -11.18 -15.54 -4.24
C ALA A 54 -12.16 -15.43 -5.43
N ALA A 55 -11.86 -14.56 -6.41
CA ALA A 55 -12.66 -14.42 -7.62
C ALA A 55 -12.58 -15.64 -8.56
N ASP A 56 -11.43 -16.32 -8.60
CA ASP A 56 -11.18 -17.48 -9.46
C ASP A 56 -11.75 -18.80 -8.90
N ARG A 57 -12.31 -18.80 -7.68
CA ARG A 57 -13.06 -19.95 -7.14
C ARG A 57 -14.54 -19.79 -7.51
N PRO A 58 -15.06 -20.53 -8.52
CA PRO A 58 -16.50 -20.60 -8.72
C PRO A 58 -17.12 -21.26 -7.47
N GLN A 59 -18.19 -20.66 -6.95
CA GLN A 59 -19.04 -21.28 -5.93
C GLN A 59 -19.83 -22.44 -6.50
#